data_AF-X0X5W6-F1
#
_entry.id   AF-X0X5W6-F1
#
_cell.length_a   1.000
_cell.length_b   1.000
_cell.length_c   1.000
_cell.angle_alpha   90.00
_cell.angle_beta   90.00
_cell.angle_gamma   90.00
#
_symmetry.space_group_name_H-M   'P 1'
#
loop_
_entity.id
_entity.type
_entity.pdbx_description
1 polymer ?
#
loop_
_entity_poly.entity_id
_entity_poly.type
_entity_poly.pdbx_seq_one_letter_code
_entity_poly.pdbx_strand_id
1 'polypeptide(L)'
;ECLLEGIGLDLKTIKQKLSFLGDSLIIAGSKNKAHIHIHTDKPEDVFAELSKFGTIVKTKVDDMHKQNTKIKLDTQKNIGLVTDSTCDLPPELIKKYNIQIVPVVIQVGKKSYLDQVEIKPKDFIHILETSSEKLSTSQPAPALFKKVYDKAAQRYKSIISLHISEKLSGTIQGARMGCKDMEYVNKIHIVDSKTSSVALGLLVAEAAQLIQEKCKLEEIINRLKIAADNVKIFISIPTLKYLIRSGRLNKTKGFLGTLL
;
A
#
# COMPACT_ATOMS: atom_id res chain seq x y z
N GLU A 1 22.83 -13.24 13.75
CA GLU A 1 23.96 -13.52 12.83
C GLU A 1 25.06 -12.47 13.01
N CYS A 2 26.31 -12.89 12.91
CA CYS A 2 27.45 -11.97 12.82
C CYS A 2 28.61 -12.54 12.02
N LEU A 3 29.43 -11.64 11.49
CA LEU A 3 30.67 -11.94 10.80
C LEU A 3 31.85 -11.52 11.69
N LEU A 4 32.71 -12.49 12.01
CA LEU A 4 33.93 -12.31 12.79
C LEU A 4 35.15 -12.42 11.87
N GLU A 5 36.07 -11.47 11.96
CA GLU A 5 37.37 -11.52 11.30
C GLU A 5 38.50 -11.52 12.34
N GLY A 6 39.54 -12.31 12.12
CA GLY A 6 40.66 -12.45 13.05
C GLY A 6 41.83 -13.20 12.43
N ILE A 7 42.86 -13.49 13.22
CA ILE A 7 44.02 -14.27 12.76
C ILE A 7 44.06 -15.55 13.59
N GLY A 8 43.92 -16.71 12.94
CA GLY A 8 44.01 -18.00 13.62
C GLY A 8 42.79 -18.36 14.48
N LEU A 9 41.58 -17.97 14.06
CA LEU A 9 40.32 -18.29 14.72
C LEU A 9 40.17 -19.79 14.98
N ASP A 10 40.10 -20.16 16.26
CA ASP A 10 39.77 -21.53 16.68
C ASP A 10 38.24 -21.70 16.75
N LEU A 11 37.65 -22.14 15.64
CA LEU A 11 36.21 -22.34 15.51
C LEU A 11 35.67 -23.36 16.51
N LYS A 12 36.49 -24.32 16.98
CA LYS A 12 36.06 -25.35 17.94
C LYS A 12 35.87 -24.73 19.32
N THR A 13 36.83 -23.90 19.74
CA THR A 13 36.76 -23.18 21.00
C THR A 13 35.63 -22.14 20.98
N ILE A 14 35.48 -21.38 19.89
CA ILE A 14 34.37 -20.43 19.74
C ILE A 14 33.03 -21.16 19.83
N LYS A 15 32.89 -22.33 19.19
CA LYS A 15 31.66 -23.13 19.27
C LYS A 15 31.34 -23.56 20.71
N GLN A 16 32.32 -24.00 21.47
CA GLN A 16 32.15 -24.39 22.88
C GLN A 16 31.76 -23.22 23.78
N LYS A 17 32.33 -22.03 23.55
CA LYS A 17 31.98 -20.84 24.35
C LYS A 17 30.57 -20.35 24.06
N LEU A 18 30.19 -20.32 22.79
CA LEU A 18 28.89 -19.86 22.36
C LEU A 18 27.75 -20.85 22.62
N SER A 19 28.03 -22.15 22.77
CA SER A 19 26.97 -23.15 23.02
C SER A 19 26.23 -22.95 24.34
N PHE A 20 26.78 -22.18 25.27
CA PHE A 20 26.12 -21.84 26.54
C PHE A 20 25.30 -20.54 26.49
N LEU A 21 25.40 -19.79 25.38
CA LEU A 21 24.80 -18.46 25.25
C LEU A 21 23.54 -18.46 24.37
N GLY A 22 23.12 -19.63 23.86
CA GLY A 22 21.93 -19.75 23.00
C GLY A 22 21.82 -21.08 22.28
N ASP A 23 20.80 -21.19 21.43
CA ASP A 23 20.44 -22.40 20.70
C ASP A 23 20.71 -22.28 19.19
N SER A 24 20.66 -23.40 18.47
CA SER A 24 20.82 -23.45 17.00
C SER A 24 22.10 -22.79 16.48
N LEU A 25 23.21 -22.97 17.21
CA LEU A 25 24.51 -22.42 16.88
C LEU A 25 25.09 -23.06 15.60
N ILE A 26 25.28 -22.26 14.57
CA ILE A 26 25.97 -22.61 13.33
C ILE A 26 27.18 -21.69 13.19
N ILE A 27 28.36 -22.30 12.97
CA ILE A 27 29.60 -21.58 12.69
C ILE A 27 30.17 -22.15 11.40
N ALA A 28 30.39 -21.29 10.40
CA ALA A 28 30.97 -21.65 9.11
C ALA A 28 32.03 -20.63 8.71
N GLY A 29 33.20 -21.09 8.25
CA GLY A 29 34.27 -20.18 7.82
C GLY A 29 35.66 -20.80 7.87
N SER A 30 36.66 -19.93 7.84
CA SER A 30 38.08 -20.27 7.86
C SER A 30 38.76 -19.70 9.11
N LYS A 31 40.07 -19.96 9.25
CA LYS A 31 40.90 -19.43 10.35
C LYS A 31 40.99 -17.91 10.38
N ASN A 32 40.55 -17.20 9.33
CA ASN A 32 40.64 -15.74 9.29
C ASN A 32 39.27 -15.05 9.29
N LYS A 33 38.20 -15.81 9.05
CA LYS A 33 36.86 -15.26 8.88
C LYS A 33 35.79 -16.30 9.18
N ALA A 34 34.86 -15.98 10.07
CA ALA A 34 33.78 -16.88 10.48
C ALA A 34 32.41 -16.18 10.43
N HIS A 35 31.44 -16.86 9.83
CA HIS A 35 30.02 -16.55 9.91
C HIS A 35 29.43 -17.34 11.08
N ILE A 36 28.81 -16.63 12.01
CA ILE A 36 28.22 -17.20 13.22
C ILE A 36 26.73 -16.87 13.22
N HIS A 37 25.91 -17.90 13.36
CA HIS A 37 24.47 -17.82 13.59
C HIS A 37 24.16 -18.48 14.93
N ILE A 38 23.43 -17.79 15.79
CA ILE A 38 23.00 -18.29 17.10
C ILE A 38 21.67 -17.61 17.44
N HIS A 39 20.74 -18.38 18.01
CA HIS A 39 19.52 -17.85 18.60
C HIS A 39 19.76 -17.61 20.09
N THR A 40 19.61 -16.37 20.54
CA THR A 40 19.85 -15.98 21.92
C THR A 40 18.92 -14.84 22.30
N ASP A 41 18.51 -14.82 23.58
CA ASP A 41 17.79 -13.69 24.17
C ASP A 41 18.73 -12.58 24.67
N LYS A 42 20.06 -12.82 24.62
CA LYS A 42 21.12 -11.90 25.08
C LYS A 42 22.21 -11.73 24.01
N PRO A 43 21.92 -11.07 22.88
CA PRO A 43 22.89 -10.88 21.80
C PRO A 43 24.17 -10.13 22.25
N GLU A 44 24.06 -9.26 23.25
CA GLU A 44 25.18 -8.53 23.85
C GLU A 44 26.23 -9.46 24.47
N ASP A 45 25.82 -10.54 25.15
CA ASP A 45 26.72 -11.51 25.76
C ASP A 45 27.48 -12.31 24.69
N VAL A 46 26.81 -12.62 23.58
CA VAL A 46 27.42 -13.28 22.41
C VAL A 46 28.47 -12.36 21.77
N PHE A 47 28.18 -11.08 21.60
CA PHE A 47 29.14 -10.13 21.03
C PHE A 47 30.34 -9.90 21.96
N ALA A 48 30.11 -9.81 23.27
CA ALA A 48 31.16 -9.71 24.25
C ALA A 48 32.10 -10.92 24.20
N GLU A 49 31.56 -12.14 24.11
CA GLU A 49 32.37 -13.35 24.01
C GLU A 49 33.14 -13.41 22.68
N LEU A 50 32.51 -13.07 21.56
CA LEU A 50 33.15 -13.08 20.24
C LEU A 50 34.26 -12.05 20.08
N SER A 51 34.13 -10.90 20.73
CA SER A 51 35.15 -9.83 20.71
C SER A 51 36.51 -10.29 21.28
N LYS A 52 36.55 -11.36 22.08
CA LYS A 52 37.77 -11.95 22.62
C LYS A 52 38.59 -12.71 21.57
N PHE A 53 37.96 -13.12 20.46
CA PHE A 53 38.57 -13.95 19.42
C PHE A 53 38.87 -13.18 18.13
N GLY A 54 38.22 -12.04 17.90
CA GLY A 54 38.42 -11.23 16.70
C GLY A 54 37.51 -10.01 16.64
N THR A 55 37.57 -9.31 15.51
CA THR A 55 36.77 -8.11 15.25
C THR A 55 35.45 -8.50 14.59
N ILE A 56 34.34 -8.01 15.15
CA ILE A 56 33.01 -8.21 14.56
C ILE A 56 32.81 -7.15 13.48
N VAL A 57 32.75 -7.59 12.22
CA VAL A 57 32.70 -6.70 11.04
C VAL A 57 31.28 -6.42 10.58
N LYS A 58 30.35 -7.35 10.86
CA LYS A 58 28.94 -7.20 10.50
C LYS A 58 28.07 -7.90 11.52
N THR A 59 27.02 -7.24 11.97
CA THR A 59 25.98 -7.83 12.82
C THR A 59 24.61 -7.70 12.18
N LYS A 60 23.80 -8.72 12.37
CA LYS A 60 22.36 -8.72 12.07
C LYS A 60 21.67 -9.42 13.23
N VAL A 61 21.01 -8.64 14.07
CA VAL A 61 20.21 -9.12 15.20
C VAL A 61 18.75 -9.04 14.77
N ASP A 62 18.21 -10.18 14.36
CA ASP A 62 16.79 -10.31 14.04
C ASP A 62 16.06 -10.80 15.30
N ASP A 63 15.04 -10.06 15.71
CA ASP A 63 14.18 -10.44 16.83
C ASP A 63 13.25 -11.58 16.39
N MET A 64 13.60 -12.82 16.79
CA MET A 64 12.81 -14.00 16.47
C MET A 64 11.41 -13.98 17.09
N HIS A 65 11.19 -13.27 18.20
CA HIS A 65 9.85 -13.06 18.74
C HIS A 65 9.02 -12.16 17.83
N LYS A 66 9.60 -11.09 17.27
CA LYS A 66 8.91 -10.27 16.24
C LYS A 66 8.72 -11.03 14.93
N GLN A 67 9.65 -11.91 14.56
CA GLN A 67 9.53 -12.75 13.36
C GLN A 67 8.47 -13.84 13.54
N ASN A 68 8.40 -14.49 14.70
CA ASN A 68 7.33 -15.42 15.06
C ASN A 68 5.99 -14.73 15.31
N THR A 69 5.97 -13.48 15.76
CA THR A 69 4.73 -12.69 15.85
C THR A 69 4.24 -12.31 14.45
N LYS A 70 5.13 -11.97 13.51
CA LYS A 70 4.76 -11.80 12.08
C LYS A 70 4.27 -13.10 11.43
N ILE A 71 4.87 -14.25 11.76
CA ILE A 71 4.52 -15.57 11.20
C ILE A 71 3.26 -16.16 11.88
N LYS A 72 3.02 -15.90 13.16
CA LYS A 72 1.79 -16.32 13.88
C LYS A 72 0.61 -15.38 13.68
N LEU A 73 0.81 -14.17 13.13
CA LEU A 73 -0.27 -13.28 12.67
C LEU A 73 -0.79 -13.61 11.26
N ASP A 74 -0.25 -14.63 10.59
CA ASP A 74 -0.76 -15.14 9.31
C ASP A 74 -1.98 -16.08 9.48
N THR A 75 -2.86 -15.76 10.42
CA THR A 75 -4.28 -15.95 10.13
C THR A 75 -4.61 -14.93 9.04
N GLN A 76 -4.86 -15.39 7.81
CA GLN A 76 -5.41 -14.56 6.73
C GLN A 76 -6.32 -13.47 7.30
N LYS A 77 -5.96 -12.19 7.11
CA LYS A 77 -6.85 -11.09 7.49
C LYS A 77 -8.16 -11.24 6.71
N ASN A 78 -9.31 -11.04 7.35
CA ASN A 78 -10.59 -11.39 6.70
C ASN A 78 -10.85 -10.54 5.46
N ILE A 79 -10.63 -9.22 5.50
CA ILE A 79 -11.01 -8.30 4.42
C ILE A 79 -9.88 -7.29 4.15
N GLY A 80 -9.49 -7.17 2.88
CA GLY A 80 -8.57 -6.15 2.37
C GLY A 80 -9.31 -4.99 1.71
N LEU A 81 -8.69 -3.81 1.69
CA LEU A 81 -9.23 -2.61 1.04
C LEU A 81 -8.38 -2.17 -0.14
N VAL A 82 -9.04 -1.94 -1.26
CA VAL A 82 -8.48 -1.33 -2.48
C VAL A 82 -9.31 -0.11 -2.83
N THR A 83 -8.65 1.01 -3.13
CA THR A 83 -9.28 2.22 -3.70
C THR A 83 -8.36 2.81 -4.77
N ASP A 84 -8.80 3.87 -5.44
CA ASP A 84 -7.97 4.65 -6.34
C ASP A 84 -7.44 5.93 -5.68
N SER A 85 -6.49 6.59 -6.34
CA SER A 85 -5.81 7.79 -5.79
C SER A 85 -6.69 9.03 -5.68
N THR A 86 -7.92 9.01 -6.19
CA THR A 86 -8.86 10.13 -6.07
C THR A 86 -9.58 10.17 -4.72
N CYS A 87 -9.22 9.30 -3.77
CA CYS A 87 -9.89 9.21 -2.47
C CYS A 87 -9.49 10.30 -1.46
N ASP A 88 -8.42 11.05 -1.72
CA ASP A 88 -7.90 12.11 -0.83
C ASP A 88 -7.75 11.69 0.65
N LEU A 89 -7.46 10.40 0.89
CA LEU A 89 -7.19 9.90 2.22
C LEU A 89 -5.83 10.39 2.72
N PRO A 90 -5.74 10.81 3.99
CA PRO A 90 -4.45 11.10 4.61
C PRO A 90 -3.51 9.87 4.59
N PRO A 91 -2.21 10.03 4.27
CA PRO A 91 -1.26 8.93 4.20
C PRO A 91 -1.18 8.07 5.47
N GLU A 92 -1.39 8.68 6.64
CA GLU A 92 -1.45 8.00 7.93
C GLU A 92 -2.60 7.00 8.02
N LEU A 93 -3.77 7.30 7.45
CA LEU A 93 -4.91 6.37 7.41
C LEU A 93 -4.66 5.25 6.41
N ILE A 94 -4.09 5.57 5.24
CA ILE A 94 -3.69 4.58 4.24
C ILE A 94 -2.73 3.56 4.86
N LYS A 95 -1.71 4.04 5.60
CA LYS A 95 -0.74 3.19 6.30
C LYS A 95 -1.38 2.41 7.45
N LYS A 96 -2.17 3.07 8.31
CA LYS A 96 -2.82 2.47 9.49
C LYS A 96 -3.68 1.27 9.10
N TYR A 97 -4.47 1.41 8.05
CA TYR A 97 -5.42 0.38 7.60
C TYR A 97 -4.86 -0.52 6.49
N ASN A 98 -3.61 -0.31 6.05
CA ASN A 98 -2.98 -1.03 4.94
C ASN A 98 -3.82 -1.00 3.65
N ILE A 99 -4.40 0.16 3.34
CA ILE A 99 -5.25 0.38 2.16
C ILE A 99 -4.35 0.37 0.92
N GLN A 100 -4.73 -0.41 -0.08
CA GLN A 100 -4.02 -0.45 -1.35
C GLN A 100 -4.59 0.62 -2.30
N ILE A 101 -3.72 1.50 -2.82
CA ILE A 101 -4.10 2.56 -3.74
C ILE A 101 -3.72 2.19 -5.17
N VAL A 102 -4.66 2.29 -6.10
CA VAL A 102 -4.42 2.20 -7.54
C VAL A 102 -4.35 3.62 -8.12
N PRO A 103 -3.17 4.10 -8.57
CA PRO A 103 -3.05 5.46 -9.06
C PRO A 103 -3.80 5.67 -10.38
N VAL A 104 -4.55 6.75 -10.48
CA VAL A 104 -5.02 7.26 -11.78
C VAL A 104 -3.85 7.85 -12.57
N VAL A 105 -4.05 8.09 -13.86
CA VAL A 105 -2.98 8.58 -14.73
C VAL A 105 -3.23 10.03 -15.10
N ILE A 106 -2.24 10.88 -14.90
CA ILE A 106 -2.20 12.28 -15.34
C ILE A 106 -1.37 12.35 -16.63
N GLN A 107 -1.96 12.95 -17.67
CA GLN A 107 -1.30 13.17 -18.96
C GLN A 107 -0.90 14.63 -19.11
N VAL A 108 0.37 14.85 -19.46
CA VAL A 108 0.96 16.15 -19.78
C VAL A 108 1.55 16.06 -21.18
N GLY A 109 0.83 16.55 -22.18
CA GLY A 109 1.20 16.39 -23.58
C GLY A 109 1.29 14.91 -23.96
N LYS A 110 2.50 14.43 -24.26
CA LYS A 110 2.78 13.00 -24.57
C LYS A 110 3.25 12.18 -23.38
N LYS A 111 3.48 12.80 -22.22
CA LYS A 111 3.98 12.12 -21.01
C LYS A 111 2.81 11.69 -20.13
N SER A 112 2.96 10.54 -19.48
CA SER A 112 2.01 9.99 -18.52
C SER A 112 2.69 9.88 -17.16
N TYR A 113 1.95 10.22 -16.11
CA TYR A 113 2.40 10.17 -14.72
C TYR A 113 1.37 9.44 -13.88
N LEU A 114 1.82 8.55 -13.01
CA LEU A 114 0.99 7.94 -11.97
C LEU A 114 0.75 8.95 -10.85
N ASP A 115 -0.52 9.29 -10.65
CA ASP A 115 -0.96 10.23 -9.62
C ASP A 115 -0.49 9.79 -8.23
N GLN A 116 -0.02 10.77 -7.44
CA GLN A 116 0.58 10.61 -6.11
C GLN A 116 1.82 9.70 -6.05
N VAL A 117 2.28 9.10 -7.16
CA VAL A 117 3.47 8.24 -7.22
C VAL A 117 4.60 8.96 -7.94
N GLU A 118 4.37 9.36 -9.18
CA GLU A 118 5.35 10.02 -10.06
C GLU A 118 5.15 11.53 -10.11
N ILE A 119 3.96 12.01 -9.76
CA ILE A 119 3.61 13.42 -9.74
C ILE A 119 2.87 13.75 -8.43
N LYS A 120 3.30 14.82 -7.75
CA LYS A 120 2.65 15.33 -6.54
C LYS A 120 1.77 16.53 -6.86
N PRO A 121 0.82 16.89 -5.98
CA PRO A 121 -0.03 18.05 -6.19
C PRO A 121 0.74 19.34 -6.49
N LYS A 122 1.86 19.59 -5.80
CA LYS A 122 2.71 20.77 -6.05
C LYS A 122 3.30 20.79 -7.46
N ASP A 123 3.77 19.63 -7.95
CA ASP A 123 4.31 19.50 -9.30
C ASP A 123 3.23 19.74 -10.35
N PHE A 124 2.03 19.18 -10.12
CA PHE A 124 0.89 19.38 -11.02
C PHE A 124 0.46 20.84 -11.10
N ILE A 125 0.39 21.56 -9.97
CA ILE A 125 0.08 23.00 -9.97
C ILE A 125 1.14 23.79 -10.73
N HIS A 126 2.43 23.51 -10.49
CA HIS A 126 3.51 24.17 -11.22
C HIS A 126 3.41 23.94 -12.74
N ILE A 127 3.12 22.71 -13.18
CA ILE A 127 2.91 22.38 -14.59
C ILE A 127 1.67 23.11 -15.14
N LEU A 128 0.58 23.17 -14.37
CA LEU A 128 -0.66 23.85 -14.76
C LEU A 128 -0.44 25.36 -15.00
N GLU A 129 0.46 25.98 -14.24
CA GLU A 129 0.77 27.42 -14.33
C GLU A 129 1.81 27.74 -15.40
N THR A 130 2.78 26.85 -15.63
CA THR A 130 3.95 27.14 -16.48
C THR A 130 3.91 26.47 -17.86
N SER A 131 3.15 25.39 -18.02
CA SER A 131 3.14 24.60 -19.24
C SER A 131 2.00 25.02 -20.18
N SER A 132 2.32 25.09 -21.48
CA SER A 132 1.31 25.20 -22.55
C SER A 132 0.78 23.84 -23.01
N GLU A 133 1.31 22.75 -22.46
CA GLU A 133 0.92 21.39 -22.84
C GLU A 133 -0.53 21.07 -22.47
N LYS A 134 -1.15 20.21 -23.28
CA LYS A 134 -2.50 19.72 -22.97
C LYS A 134 -2.45 18.83 -21.73
N LEU A 135 -3.24 19.21 -20.71
CA LEU A 135 -3.44 18.44 -19.50
C LEU A 135 -4.75 17.64 -19.57
N SER A 136 -4.67 16.35 -19.28
CA SER A 136 -5.84 15.49 -19.15
C SER A 136 -5.58 14.33 -18.19
N THR A 137 -6.60 13.51 -17.95
CA THR A 137 -6.50 12.34 -17.07
C THR A 137 -7.02 11.11 -17.80
N SER A 138 -6.48 9.94 -17.47
CA SER A 138 -7.02 8.64 -17.87
C SER A 138 -7.19 7.71 -16.66
N GLN A 139 -8.14 6.78 -16.78
CA GLN A 139 -8.31 5.72 -15.80
C GLN A 139 -7.05 4.84 -15.68
N PRO A 140 -6.85 4.14 -14.54
CA PRO A 140 -5.77 3.17 -14.43
C PRO A 140 -5.93 2.04 -15.44
N ALA A 141 -4.81 1.52 -15.95
CA ALA A 141 -4.83 0.35 -16.81
C ALA A 141 -5.28 -0.90 -16.00
N PRO A 142 -6.06 -1.83 -16.59
CA PRO A 142 -6.46 -3.08 -15.93
C PRO A 142 -5.30 -3.87 -15.31
N ALA A 143 -4.11 -3.81 -15.93
CA ALA A 143 -2.90 -4.48 -15.43
C ALA A 143 -2.45 -3.97 -14.04
N LEU A 144 -2.71 -2.70 -13.71
CA LEU A 144 -2.39 -2.14 -12.38
C LEU A 144 -3.31 -2.73 -11.31
N PHE A 145 -4.62 -2.83 -11.61
CA PHE A 145 -5.58 -3.51 -10.76
C PHE A 145 -5.21 -4.97 -10.56
N LYS A 146 -4.89 -5.68 -11.65
CA LYS A 146 -4.43 -7.07 -11.59
C LYS A 146 -3.28 -7.24 -10.58
N LYS A 147 -2.24 -6.43 -10.70
CA LYS A 147 -1.08 -6.47 -9.80
C LYS A 147 -1.43 -6.21 -8.33
N VAL A 148 -2.38 -5.31 -8.06
CA VAL A 148 -2.84 -5.01 -6.70
C VAL A 148 -3.68 -6.16 -6.14
N TYR A 149 -4.59 -6.72 -6.92
CA TYR A 149 -5.41 -7.86 -6.52
C TYR A 149 -4.59 -9.13 -6.31
N ASP A 150 -3.59 -9.42 -7.16
CA ASP A 150 -2.65 -10.54 -6.98
C ASP A 150 -1.98 -10.49 -5.59
N LYS A 151 -1.51 -9.30 -5.19
CA LYS A 151 -0.89 -9.10 -3.88
C LYS A 151 -1.89 -9.15 -2.72
N ALA A 152 -3.08 -8.61 -2.91
CA ALA A 152 -4.11 -8.58 -1.88
C ALA A 152 -4.69 -9.98 -1.63
N ALA A 153 -4.93 -10.77 -2.68
CA ALA A 153 -5.53 -12.10 -2.57
C ALA A 153 -4.63 -13.12 -1.85
N GLN A 154 -3.32 -12.89 -1.83
CA GLN A 154 -2.37 -13.67 -1.01
C GLN A 154 -2.53 -13.42 0.49
N ARG A 155 -3.03 -12.24 0.88
CA ARG A 155 -3.07 -11.78 2.29
C ARG A 155 -4.47 -11.77 2.89
N TYR A 156 -5.50 -11.71 2.05
CA TYR A 156 -6.88 -11.48 2.46
C TYR A 156 -7.86 -12.52 1.91
N LYS A 157 -8.87 -12.89 2.71
CA LYS A 157 -9.95 -13.80 2.27
C LYS A 157 -10.93 -13.15 1.30
N SER A 158 -11.18 -11.86 1.49
CA SER A 158 -12.03 -11.03 0.63
C SER A 158 -11.40 -9.66 0.44
N ILE A 159 -11.74 -8.98 -0.64
CA ILE A 159 -11.25 -7.65 -0.99
C ILE A 159 -12.46 -6.78 -1.30
N ILE A 160 -12.59 -5.64 -0.62
CA ILE A 160 -13.51 -4.58 -1.04
C ILE A 160 -12.72 -3.60 -1.89
N SER A 161 -13.16 -3.40 -3.13
CA SER A 161 -12.56 -2.49 -4.10
C SER A 161 -13.51 -1.32 -4.36
N LEU A 162 -13.33 -0.22 -3.63
CA LEU A 162 -14.23 0.94 -3.65
C LEU A 162 -13.57 2.09 -4.41
N HIS A 163 -14.27 2.65 -5.41
CA HIS A 163 -13.65 3.56 -6.37
C HIS A 163 -14.47 4.80 -6.68
N ILE A 164 -13.83 5.78 -7.31
CA ILE A 164 -14.48 6.95 -7.91
C ILE A 164 -15.71 6.54 -8.75
N SER A 165 -16.72 7.40 -8.75
CA SER A 165 -17.97 7.14 -9.46
C SER A 165 -17.76 6.71 -10.91
N GLU A 166 -18.50 5.67 -11.30
CA GLU A 166 -18.58 5.20 -12.70
C GLU A 166 -19.06 6.28 -13.67
N LYS A 167 -19.84 7.25 -13.18
CA LYS A 167 -20.30 8.40 -13.98
C LYS A 167 -19.20 9.41 -14.26
N LEU A 168 -18.11 9.39 -13.49
CA LEU A 168 -17.00 10.35 -13.59
C LEU A 168 -15.77 9.75 -14.29
N SER A 169 -15.57 8.44 -14.17
CA SER A 169 -14.39 7.72 -14.68
C SER A 169 -14.67 6.26 -15.01
N GLY A 170 -13.95 5.72 -16.00
CA GLY A 170 -13.90 4.29 -16.29
C GLY A 170 -13.03 3.47 -15.32
N THR A 171 -12.63 4.03 -14.18
CA THR A 171 -11.79 3.36 -13.16
C THR A 171 -12.38 2.01 -12.73
N ILE A 172 -13.69 1.96 -12.47
CA ILE A 172 -14.36 0.72 -12.06
C ILE A 172 -14.37 -0.32 -13.18
N GLN A 173 -14.51 0.12 -14.42
CA GLN A 173 -14.37 -0.79 -15.56
C GLN A 173 -12.95 -1.36 -15.63
N GLY A 174 -11.93 -0.54 -15.37
CA GLY A 174 -10.54 -0.99 -15.23
C GLY A 174 -10.36 -2.03 -14.13
N ALA A 175 -11.00 -1.82 -12.97
CA ALA A 175 -11.03 -2.78 -11.87
C ALA A 175 -11.66 -4.13 -12.28
N ARG A 176 -12.85 -4.10 -12.88
CA ARG A 176 -13.55 -5.31 -13.38
C ARG A 176 -12.72 -6.07 -14.40
N MET A 177 -12.14 -5.36 -15.37
CA MET A 177 -11.27 -5.97 -16.38
C MET A 177 -9.99 -6.54 -15.74
N GLY A 178 -9.45 -5.89 -14.73
CA GLY A 178 -8.24 -6.33 -14.03
C GLY A 178 -8.41 -7.64 -13.26
N CYS A 179 -9.63 -7.97 -12.83
CA CYS A 179 -9.92 -9.21 -12.09
C CYS A 179 -10.65 -10.31 -12.89
N LYS A 180 -11.11 -10.02 -14.11
CA LYS A 180 -12.02 -10.89 -14.88
C LYS A 180 -11.54 -12.35 -15.00
N ASP A 181 -10.25 -12.55 -15.26
CA ASP A 181 -9.67 -13.88 -15.55
C ASP A 181 -8.84 -14.42 -14.36
N MET A 182 -9.08 -13.90 -13.15
CA MET A 182 -8.39 -14.36 -11.94
C MET A 182 -9.11 -15.55 -11.30
N GLU A 183 -8.36 -16.53 -10.83
CA GLU A 183 -8.91 -17.69 -10.09
C GLU A 183 -9.70 -17.28 -8.83
N TYR A 184 -9.35 -16.14 -8.24
CA TYR A 184 -9.95 -15.60 -7.02
C TYR A 184 -10.85 -14.38 -7.28
N VAL A 185 -11.38 -14.24 -8.51
CA VAL A 185 -12.30 -13.15 -8.87
C VAL A 185 -13.50 -13.05 -7.92
N ASN A 186 -13.97 -14.19 -7.41
CA ASN A 186 -15.08 -14.27 -6.44
C ASN A 186 -14.76 -13.66 -5.06
N LYS A 187 -13.49 -13.41 -4.74
CA LYS A 187 -13.06 -12.72 -3.51
C LYS A 187 -13.13 -11.20 -3.63
N ILE A 188 -13.30 -10.66 -4.84
CA ILE A 188 -13.17 -9.22 -5.12
C ILE A 188 -14.56 -8.61 -5.27
N HIS A 189 -14.90 -7.73 -4.34
CA HIS A 189 -16.19 -7.04 -4.28
C HIS A 189 -15.99 -5.59 -4.69
N ILE A 190 -16.31 -5.30 -5.96
CA ILE A 190 -16.16 -3.97 -6.53
C ILE A 190 -17.40 -3.13 -6.21
N VAL A 191 -17.19 -1.95 -5.63
CA VAL A 191 -18.25 -1.03 -5.17
C VAL A 191 -18.09 0.33 -5.85
N ASP A 192 -19.17 0.81 -6.46
CA ASP A 192 -19.27 2.20 -6.94
C ASP A 192 -19.57 3.13 -5.75
N SER A 193 -18.65 4.05 -5.46
CA SER A 193 -18.82 5.04 -4.39
C SER A 193 -19.83 6.13 -4.72
N LYS A 194 -20.19 6.29 -6.01
CA LYS A 194 -21.03 7.38 -6.52
C LYS A 194 -20.48 8.79 -6.21
N THR A 195 -19.23 8.90 -5.79
CA THR A 195 -18.57 10.15 -5.40
C THR A 195 -17.08 10.15 -5.80
N SER A 196 -16.32 11.13 -5.32
CA SER A 196 -14.86 11.24 -5.48
C SER A 196 -14.29 12.07 -4.32
N SER A 197 -12.98 12.32 -4.33
CA SER A 197 -12.26 13.15 -3.37
C SER A 197 -12.50 12.68 -1.92
N VAL A 198 -12.52 13.61 -0.97
CA VAL A 198 -12.67 13.34 0.47
C VAL A 198 -13.92 12.51 0.77
N ALA A 199 -15.00 12.66 0.00
CA ALA A 199 -16.20 11.84 0.19
C ALA A 199 -15.97 10.36 -0.14
N LEU A 200 -15.15 10.04 -1.17
CA LEU A 200 -14.69 8.67 -1.39
C LEU A 200 -13.80 8.22 -0.23
N GLY A 201 -12.90 9.07 0.23
CA GLY A 201 -12.05 8.79 1.40
C GLY A 201 -12.84 8.47 2.67
N LEU A 202 -13.94 9.18 2.94
CA LEU A 202 -14.83 8.92 4.07
C LEU A 202 -15.43 7.50 4.00
N LEU A 203 -15.90 7.09 2.83
CA LEU A 203 -16.45 5.74 2.62
C LEU A 203 -15.36 4.66 2.80
N VAL A 204 -14.14 4.90 2.31
CA VAL A 204 -13.02 3.97 2.50
C VAL A 204 -12.62 3.89 3.99
N ALA A 205 -12.63 5.01 4.70
CA ALA A 205 -12.36 5.04 6.14
C ALA A 205 -13.45 4.33 6.97
N GLU A 206 -14.72 4.50 6.61
CA GLU A 206 -15.85 3.76 7.20
C GLU A 206 -15.68 2.26 6.98
N ALA A 207 -15.36 1.83 5.74
CA ALA A 207 -15.07 0.43 5.45
C ALA A 207 -13.93 -0.10 6.35
N ALA A 208 -12.87 0.68 6.53
CA ALA A 208 -11.73 0.27 7.35
C ALA A 208 -12.10 0.12 8.84
N GLN A 209 -12.94 1.02 9.37
CA GLN A 209 -13.45 0.94 10.73
C GLN A 209 -14.30 -0.31 10.93
N LEU A 210 -15.27 -0.57 10.03
CA LEU A 210 -16.14 -1.75 10.13
C LEU A 210 -15.36 -3.07 10.02
N ILE A 211 -14.28 -3.10 9.22
CA ILE A 211 -13.37 -4.25 9.16
C ILE A 211 -12.66 -4.45 10.52
N GLN A 212 -12.23 -3.38 11.18
CA GLN A 212 -11.61 -3.46 12.51
C GLN A 212 -12.59 -3.92 13.59
N GLU A 213 -13.85 -3.49 13.48
CA GLU A 213 -14.97 -3.93 14.33
C GLU A 213 -15.42 -5.37 14.04
N LYS A 214 -14.79 -6.03 13.04
CA LYS A 214 -15.06 -7.41 12.63
C LYS A 214 -16.48 -7.63 12.10
N CYS A 215 -17.10 -6.60 11.54
CA CYS A 215 -18.37 -6.72 10.83
C CYS A 215 -18.25 -7.72 9.67
N LYS A 216 -19.37 -8.34 9.29
CA LYS A 216 -19.40 -9.30 8.18
C LYS A 216 -19.27 -8.56 6.85
N LEU A 217 -18.62 -9.17 5.87
CA LEU A 217 -18.39 -8.58 4.55
C LEU A 217 -19.66 -8.01 3.90
N GLU A 218 -20.75 -8.78 3.91
CA GLU A 218 -22.03 -8.40 3.30
C GLU A 218 -22.65 -7.17 3.98
N GLU A 219 -22.52 -7.09 5.31
CA GLU A 219 -22.97 -5.97 6.11
C GLU A 219 -22.18 -4.69 5.76
N ILE A 220 -20.85 -4.81 5.62
CA ILE A 220 -19.99 -3.71 5.21
C ILE A 220 -20.37 -3.22 3.81
N ILE A 221 -20.55 -4.13 2.84
CA ILE A 221 -20.93 -3.76 1.48
C ILE A 221 -22.30 -3.07 1.46
N ASN A 222 -23.28 -3.57 2.22
CA ASN A 222 -24.60 -2.94 2.31
C ASN A 222 -24.53 -1.55 2.95
N ARG A 223 -23.74 -1.41 4.02
CA ARG A 223 -23.51 -0.12 4.67
C ARG A 223 -22.87 0.89 3.71
N LEU A 224 -21.85 0.48 2.95
CA LEU A 224 -21.19 1.32 1.96
C LEU A 224 -22.13 1.76 0.83
N LYS A 225 -23.04 0.89 0.37
CA LYS A 225 -24.06 1.28 -0.62
C LYS A 225 -24.99 2.37 -0.09
N ILE A 226 -25.48 2.22 1.14
CA ILE A 226 -26.32 3.23 1.81
C ILE A 226 -25.54 4.53 2.00
N ALA A 227 -24.29 4.45 2.50
CA ALA A 227 -23.45 5.61 2.73
C ALA A 227 -23.11 6.34 1.41
N ALA A 228 -22.85 5.61 0.32
CA ALA A 228 -22.62 6.17 -1.01
C ALA A 228 -23.81 6.98 -1.55
N ASP A 229 -25.06 6.60 -1.21
CA ASP A 229 -26.25 7.36 -1.61
C ASP A 229 -26.47 8.62 -0.75
N ASN A 230 -25.97 8.62 0.48
CA ASN A 230 -26.18 9.70 1.45
C ASN A 230 -25.01 10.68 1.54
N VAL A 231 -23.78 10.28 1.22
CA VAL A 231 -22.61 11.15 1.26
C VAL A 231 -22.79 12.31 0.28
N LYS A 232 -22.46 13.53 0.73
CA LYS A 232 -22.51 14.74 -0.08
C LYS A 232 -21.14 15.39 -0.10
N ILE A 233 -20.77 15.91 -1.26
CA ILE A 233 -19.61 16.77 -1.43
C ILE A 233 -20.10 18.08 -2.05
N PHE A 234 -19.74 19.19 -1.41
CA PHE A 234 -20.02 20.53 -1.92
C PHE A 234 -18.69 21.13 -2.36
N ILE A 235 -18.67 21.66 -3.58
CA ILE A 235 -17.45 22.17 -4.21
C ILE A 235 -17.71 23.62 -4.61
N SER A 236 -16.83 24.52 -4.17
CA SER A 236 -16.77 25.90 -4.65
C SER A 236 -15.43 26.10 -5.33
N ILE A 237 -15.45 26.59 -6.57
CA ILE A 237 -14.26 26.81 -7.39
C ILE A 237 -14.32 28.17 -8.06
N PRO A 238 -13.16 28.83 -8.26
CA PRO A 238 -13.11 30.15 -8.89
C PRO A 238 -13.46 30.12 -10.38
N THR A 239 -13.46 28.93 -11.02
CA THR A 239 -13.82 28.81 -12.44
C THR A 239 -14.34 27.42 -12.81
N LEU A 240 -15.40 27.38 -13.63
CA LEU A 240 -15.95 26.14 -14.21
C LEU A 240 -15.18 25.64 -15.45
N LYS A 241 -14.21 26.43 -15.95
CA LYS A 241 -13.45 26.17 -17.19
C LYS A 241 -12.93 24.73 -17.27
N TYR A 242 -12.35 24.21 -16.19
CA TYR A 242 -11.71 22.90 -16.19
C TYR A 242 -12.70 21.73 -16.12
N LEU A 243 -13.84 21.89 -15.44
CA LEU A 243 -14.91 20.89 -15.43
C LEU A 243 -15.55 20.76 -16.81
N ILE A 244 -15.76 21.88 -17.49
CA ILE A 244 -16.27 21.91 -18.87
C ILE A 244 -15.24 21.30 -19.83
N ARG A 245 -13.97 21.72 -19.74
CA ARG A 245 -12.88 21.21 -20.61
C ARG A 245 -12.69 19.71 -20.47
N SER A 246 -12.84 19.18 -19.26
CA SER A 246 -12.73 17.74 -18.99
C SER A 246 -13.99 16.95 -19.38
N GLY A 247 -15.11 17.62 -19.67
CA GLY A 247 -16.38 16.98 -20.00
C GLY A 247 -17.16 16.45 -18.79
N ARG A 248 -16.69 16.72 -17.56
CA ARG A 248 -17.35 16.29 -16.31
C ARG A 248 -18.46 17.25 -15.85
N LEU A 249 -18.57 18.41 -16.50
CA LEU A 249 -19.74 19.27 -16.42
C LEU A 249 -20.29 19.52 -17.83
N ASN A 250 -21.59 19.27 -18.01
CA ASN A 250 -22.25 19.50 -19.29
C ASN A 250 -22.20 20.99 -19.65
N LYS A 251 -21.86 21.32 -20.91
CA LYS A 251 -21.64 22.68 -21.41
C LYS A 251 -22.87 23.60 -21.18
N THR A 252 -24.08 23.07 -21.32
CA THR A 252 -25.33 23.83 -21.09
C THR A 252 -25.55 24.21 -19.62
N LYS A 253 -25.22 23.32 -18.67
CA LYS A 253 -25.24 23.62 -17.24
C LYS A 253 -24.07 24.54 -16.83
N GLY A 254 -22.93 24.42 -17.51
CA GLY A 254 -21.76 25.28 -17.30
C GLY A 254 -22.00 26.75 -17.68
N PHE A 255 -22.70 27.01 -18.78
CA PHE A 255 -22.99 28.38 -19.25
C PHE A 255 -23.85 29.20 -18.27
N LEU A 256 -24.88 28.58 -17.69
CA LEU A 256 -25.71 29.22 -16.65
C LEU A 256 -24.91 29.54 -15.39
N GLY A 257 -23.92 28.70 -15.04
CA GLY A 257 -23.06 28.91 -13.88
C GLY A 257 -21.94 29.94 -14.09
N THR A 258 -21.58 30.27 -15.34
CA THR A 258 -20.60 31.34 -15.65
C THR A 258 -21.24 32.73 -15.77
N LEU A 259 -22.57 32.82 -15.82
CA LEU A 259 -23.31 34.07 -15.82
C LEU A 259 -23.64 34.59 -14.41
N LEU A 260 -23.38 33.78 -13.38
CA LEU A 260 -23.56 34.11 -11.95
C LEU A 260 -22.28 34.69 -11.35
#